data_AF-A0A143PGJ1-F1
#
_entry.id   AF-A0A143PGJ1-F1
#
_cell.length_a   1.000
_cell.length_b   1.000
_cell.length_c   1.000
_cell.angle_alpha   90.00
_cell.angle_beta   90.00
_cell.angle_gamma   90.00
#
_symmetry.space_group_name_H-M   'P 1'
#
loop_
_entity.id
_entity.type
_entity.pdbx_description
1 polymer ?
#
loop_
_entity_poly.entity_id
_entity_poly.type
_entity_poly.pdbx_seq_one_letter_code
_entity_poly.pdbx_strand_id
1 'polypeptide(L)'
;MWKRRTDGTGAVQVTRQGGFAALESPDGRFLYYSKEAAGGPALWRMPVDGGKENEVVAGISDWSTFAPLDHGVYFIPRRGHTAPASIQFLSFADGRITTIMAISKPVFVGFTVSSDGKSLLYTQIDQEVSDLMLIERFR
;
A
#
# COMPACT_ATOMS: atom_id res chain seq x y z
N MET A 1 -7.65 -11.52 -6.31
CA MET A 1 -6.35 -12.11 -5.90
C MET A 1 -6.51 -13.60 -5.64
N TRP A 2 -5.48 -14.40 -5.88
CA TRP A 2 -5.53 -15.88 -5.78
C TRP A 2 -4.43 -16.40 -4.85
N LYS A 3 -4.73 -17.46 -4.12
CA LYS A 3 -3.76 -18.20 -3.30
C LYS A 3 -3.72 -19.66 -3.77
N ARG A 4 -2.54 -20.27 -3.66
CA ARG A 4 -2.31 -21.67 -4.02
C ARG A 4 -1.28 -22.26 -3.06
N ARG A 5 -1.37 -23.56 -2.81
CA ARG A 5 -0.32 -24.28 -2.07
C ARG A 5 0.98 -24.30 -2.87
N THR A 6 2.11 -24.42 -2.18
CA THR A 6 3.44 -24.47 -2.82
C THR A 6 3.63 -25.73 -3.65
N ASP A 7 2.91 -26.81 -3.36
CA ASP A 7 2.84 -28.04 -4.16
C ASP A 7 2.07 -27.87 -5.49
N GLY A 8 1.52 -26.69 -5.77
CA GLY A 8 0.80 -26.38 -7.00
C GLY A 8 -0.69 -26.73 -6.97
N THR A 9 -1.21 -27.26 -5.86
CA THR A 9 -2.62 -27.66 -5.73
C THR A 9 -3.47 -26.62 -5.00
N GLY A 10 -4.80 -26.78 -5.07
CA GLY A 10 -5.74 -26.01 -4.25
C GLY A 10 -5.73 -24.51 -4.53
N ALA A 11 -5.73 -24.11 -5.81
CA ALA A 11 -5.88 -22.71 -6.17
C ALA A 11 -7.27 -22.19 -5.79
N VAL A 12 -7.33 -21.13 -4.99
CA VAL A 12 -8.57 -20.52 -4.51
C VAL A 12 -8.52 -19.00 -4.71
N GLN A 13 -9.63 -18.44 -5.18
CA GLN A 13 -9.80 -16.99 -5.26
C GLN A 13 -10.08 -16.43 -3.86
N VAL A 14 -9.23 -15.51 -3.40
CA VAL A 14 -9.32 -14.93 -2.05
C VAL A 14 -10.22 -13.70 -2.06
N THR A 15 -9.90 -12.69 -2.87
CA THR A 15 -10.77 -11.51 -3.05
C THR A 15 -11.73 -11.67 -4.21
N ARG A 16 -13.00 -11.32 -3.98
CA ARG A 16 -14.07 -11.37 -4.98
C ARG A 16 -14.41 -10.00 -5.57
N GLN A 17 -13.93 -8.93 -4.94
CA GLN A 17 -14.23 -7.55 -5.32
C GLN A 17 -12.99 -6.80 -5.84
N GLY A 18 -12.04 -7.52 -6.44
CA GLY A 18 -10.79 -6.94 -6.95
C GLY A 18 -9.71 -6.75 -5.88
N GLY A 19 -8.78 -5.84 -6.15
CA GLY A 19 -7.65 -5.50 -5.28
C GLY A 19 -6.28 -5.83 -5.87
N PHE A 20 -5.27 -5.09 -5.43
CA PHE A 20 -3.89 -5.13 -5.91
C PHE A 20 -2.88 -5.21 -4.75
N ALA A 21 -1.66 -5.64 -5.07
CA ALA A 21 -0.50 -5.69 -4.16
C ALA A 21 -0.80 -6.24 -2.76
N ALA A 22 -1.27 -7.48 -2.71
CA ALA A 22 -1.57 -8.16 -1.46
C ALA A 22 -0.33 -8.44 -0.62
N LEU A 23 -0.43 -8.25 0.69
CA LEU A 23 0.52 -8.68 1.71
C LEU A 23 -0.22 -9.40 2.85
N GLU A 24 0.26 -10.56 3.27
CA GLU A 24 -0.24 -11.21 4.48
C GLU A 24 0.30 -10.49 5.73
N SER A 25 -0.48 -10.46 6.82
CA SER A 25 0.01 -10.04 8.13
C SER A 25 1.12 -10.98 8.61
N PRO A 26 2.05 -10.52 9.49
CA PRO A 26 3.12 -11.39 9.96
C PRO A 26 2.60 -12.63 10.71
N ASP A 27 1.48 -12.50 11.41
CA ASP A 27 0.76 -13.62 12.05
C ASP A 27 -0.01 -14.54 11.09
N GLY A 28 -0.06 -14.24 9.79
CA GLY A 28 -0.74 -15.02 8.76
C GLY A 28 -2.27 -15.01 8.82
N ARG A 29 -2.88 -14.20 9.68
CA ARG A 29 -4.35 -14.20 9.88
C ARG A 29 -5.10 -13.33 8.89
N PHE A 30 -4.47 -12.27 8.38
CA PHE A 30 -5.11 -11.27 7.53
C PHE A 30 -4.36 -11.08 6.22
N LEU A 31 -5.13 -10.79 5.16
CA LEU A 31 -4.62 -10.29 3.90
C LEU A 31 -4.91 -8.79 3.83
N TYR A 32 -3.87 -7.98 3.67
CA TYR A 32 -3.93 -6.55 3.40
C TYR A 32 -3.70 -6.30 1.92
N TYR A 33 -4.45 -5.38 1.32
CA TYR A 33 -4.35 -5.09 -0.11
C TYR A 33 -4.92 -3.70 -0.42
N SER A 34 -4.45 -3.11 -1.51
CA SER A 34 -5.04 -1.89 -2.03
C SER A 34 -6.28 -2.20 -2.88
N LYS A 35 -7.29 -1.35 -2.79
CA LYS A 35 -8.53 -1.44 -3.58
C LYS A 35 -8.95 -0.05 -4.00
N GLU A 36 -9.39 0.10 -5.24
CA GLU A 36 -9.86 1.38 -5.74
C GLU A 36 -11.10 1.84 -4.96
N ALA A 37 -11.09 3.10 -4.53
CA ALA A 37 -12.18 3.74 -3.79
C ALA A 37 -12.43 5.15 -4.32
N ALA A 38 -13.39 5.87 -3.72
CA ALA A 38 -13.67 7.24 -4.14
C ALA A 38 -12.42 8.14 -3.96
N GLY A 39 -11.87 8.58 -5.09
CA GLY A 39 -10.71 9.48 -5.17
C GLY A 39 -9.33 8.80 -5.13
N GLY A 40 -9.24 7.49 -5.31
CA GLY A 40 -7.96 6.76 -5.38
C GLY A 40 -7.90 5.49 -4.52
N PRO A 41 -6.72 4.86 -4.43
CA PRO A 41 -6.57 3.60 -3.70
C PRO A 41 -6.75 3.79 -2.20
N ALA A 42 -7.47 2.85 -1.59
CA ALA A 42 -7.63 2.69 -0.15
C ALA A 42 -6.98 1.37 0.31
N LEU A 43 -6.62 1.28 1.58
CA LEU A 43 -6.10 0.05 2.18
C LEU A 43 -7.24 -0.75 2.80
N TRP A 44 -7.35 -2.00 2.39
CA TRP A 44 -8.36 -2.95 2.85
C TRP A 44 -7.70 -4.16 3.51
N ARG A 45 -8.44 -4.82 4.39
CA ARG A 45 -8.07 -6.09 4.98
C ARG A 45 -9.21 -7.10 4.99
N MET A 46 -8.87 -8.38 4.95
CA MET A 46 -9.80 -9.49 5.16
C MET A 46 -9.10 -10.68 5.82
N PRO A 47 -9.83 -11.63 6.44
CA PRO A 47 -9.24 -12.87 6.92
C PRO A 47 -8.66 -13.70 5.77
N VAL A 48 -7.52 -14.37 5.97
CA VAL A 48 -6.87 -15.21 4.94
C VAL A 48 -7.76 -16.39 4.52
N ASP A 49 -8.57 -16.93 5.44
CA ASP A 49 -9.52 -18.02 5.15
C ASP A 49 -10.80 -17.54 4.45
N GLY A 50 -10.87 -16.25 4.10
CA GLY A 50 -12.05 -15.62 3.51
C GLY A 50 -12.97 -14.97 4.56
N GLY A 51 -13.90 -14.15 4.09
CA GLY A 51 -14.84 -13.44 4.94
C GLY A 51 -15.04 -11.99 4.50
N LYS A 52 -15.51 -11.17 5.44
CA LYS A 52 -15.81 -9.77 5.18
C LYS A 52 -14.53 -8.95 5.00
N GLU A 53 -14.46 -8.25 3.86
CA GLU A 53 -13.46 -7.21 3.59
C GLU A 53 -13.82 -5.95 4.39
N ASN A 54 -12.84 -5.33 5.04
CA ASN A 54 -13.00 -4.07 5.77
C ASN A 54 -11.95 -3.06 5.33
N GLU A 55 -12.37 -1.81 5.14
CA GLU A 55 -11.44 -0.70 4.93
C GLU A 55 -10.67 -0.42 6.22
N VAL A 56 -9.36 -0.19 6.08
CA VAL A 56 -8.43 0.09 7.18
C VAL A 56 -7.96 1.54 7.12
N VAL A 57 -7.64 2.03 5.91
CA VAL A 57 -7.26 3.41 5.65
C VAL A 57 -7.97 3.87 4.38
N ALA A 58 -8.73 4.96 4.48
CA ALA A 58 -9.57 5.48 3.40
C ALA A 58 -8.80 6.05 2.18
N GLY A 59 -7.48 6.24 2.29
CA GLY A 59 -6.67 6.73 1.18
C GLY A 59 -5.18 6.55 1.42
N ILE A 60 -4.54 5.83 0.51
CA ILE A 60 -3.09 5.69 0.42
C ILE A 60 -2.57 6.36 -0.85
N SER A 61 -1.30 6.74 -0.88
CA SER A 61 -0.73 7.48 -2.02
C SER A 61 -0.66 6.65 -3.31
N ASP A 62 -0.40 5.35 -3.17
CA ASP A 62 -0.28 4.41 -4.28
C ASP A 62 -0.64 2.99 -3.79
N TRP A 63 -0.90 2.07 -4.71
CA TRP A 63 -1.24 0.68 -4.42
C TRP A 63 -0.14 -0.09 -3.67
N SER A 64 1.11 0.39 -3.71
CA SER A 64 2.30 -0.25 -3.11
C SER A 64 2.81 0.38 -1.80
N THR A 65 2.13 1.39 -1.25
CA THR A 65 2.69 2.23 -0.17
C THR A 65 2.18 1.90 1.22
N PHE A 66 2.19 0.61 1.58
CA PHE A 66 1.82 0.15 2.93
C PHE A 66 2.62 -1.10 3.34
N ALA A 67 2.77 -1.31 4.65
CA ALA A 67 3.41 -2.49 5.23
C ALA A 67 2.74 -2.88 6.55
N PRO A 68 2.03 -4.03 6.62
CA PRO A 68 1.39 -4.49 7.84
C PRO A 68 2.41 -5.07 8.84
N LEU A 69 2.15 -4.84 10.13
CA LEU A 69 2.83 -5.42 11.29
C LEU A 69 1.80 -6.05 12.23
N ASP A 70 2.25 -6.74 13.28
CA ASP A 70 1.33 -7.37 14.24
C ASP A 70 0.48 -6.37 15.02
N HIS A 71 1.00 -5.16 15.26
CA HIS A 71 0.38 -4.15 16.11
C HIS A 71 -0.11 -2.91 15.35
N GLY A 72 0.04 -2.89 14.03
CA GLY A 72 -0.41 -1.77 13.21
C GLY A 72 0.02 -1.88 11.76
N VAL A 73 -0.11 -0.78 11.04
CA VAL A 73 0.30 -0.69 9.63
C VAL A 73 1.00 0.63 9.39
N TYR A 74 2.18 0.57 8.77
CA TYR A 74 2.82 1.74 8.19
C TYR A 74 2.25 1.98 6.80
N PHE A 75 2.03 3.24 6.45
CA PHE A 75 1.52 3.62 5.14
C PHE A 75 1.89 5.05 4.80
N ILE A 76 1.81 5.36 3.51
CA ILE A 76 1.88 6.73 3.01
C ILE A 76 0.46 7.13 2.61
N PRO A 77 -0.13 8.15 3.26
CA PRO A 77 -1.51 8.54 3.02
C PRO A 77 -1.63 9.20 1.65
N ARG A 78 -2.84 9.12 1.08
CA ARG A 78 -3.21 9.98 -0.04
C ARG A 78 -3.06 11.44 0.42
N ARG A 79 -2.26 12.21 -0.31
CA ARG A 79 -1.98 13.62 -0.01
C ARG A 79 -2.89 14.55 -0.81
N GLY A 80 -3.21 15.71 -0.22
CA GLY A 80 -3.72 16.85 -0.97
C GLY A 80 -2.61 17.48 -1.82
N HIS A 81 -2.98 18.29 -2.82
CA HIS A 81 -2.04 18.82 -3.82
C HIS A 81 -0.86 19.62 -3.24
N THR A 82 -1.05 20.28 -2.09
CA THR A 82 -0.07 21.19 -1.49
C THR A 82 0.65 20.61 -0.27
N ALA A 83 0.25 19.42 0.21
CA ALA A 83 0.86 18.82 1.39
C ALA A 83 2.10 17.99 1.00
N PRO A 84 3.20 18.07 1.77
CA PRO A 84 4.28 17.11 1.64
C PRO A 84 3.77 15.70 1.95
N ALA A 85 4.41 14.69 1.36
CA ALA A 85 4.12 13.32 1.71
C ALA A 85 4.56 13.04 3.15
N SER A 86 4.03 11.98 3.77
CA SER A 86 4.43 11.57 5.11
C SER A 86 4.35 10.06 5.24
N ILE A 87 5.14 9.51 6.16
CA ILE A 87 4.95 8.13 6.61
C ILE A 87 4.14 8.20 7.90
N GLN A 88 3.05 7.44 7.93
CA GLN A 88 2.15 7.37 9.07
C GLN A 88 2.03 5.93 9.55
N PHE A 89 1.66 5.80 10.82
CA PHE A 89 1.42 4.53 11.46
C PHE A 89 0.02 4.50 12.06
N LEU A 90 -0.78 3.50 11.70
CA LEU A 90 -2.07 3.21 12.32
C LEU A 90 -1.87 2.10 13.35
N SER A 91 -2.14 2.41 14.62
CA SER A 91 -2.14 1.45 15.73
C SER A 91 -3.43 0.63 15.74
N PHE A 92 -3.33 -0.69 15.82
CA PHE A 92 -4.51 -1.56 15.91
C PHE A 92 -5.13 -1.59 17.31
N ALA A 93 -4.39 -1.18 18.35
CA ALA A 93 -4.87 -1.22 19.73
C ALA A 93 -5.99 -0.18 19.99
N ASP A 94 -5.84 1.01 19.40
CA ASP A 94 -6.70 2.18 19.65
C ASP A 94 -7.21 2.85 18.36
N GLY A 95 -6.79 2.38 17.19
CA GLY A 95 -7.15 2.98 15.90
C GLY A 95 -6.48 4.33 15.66
N ARG A 96 -5.49 4.72 16.47
CA ARG A 96 -4.85 6.02 16.36
C ARG A 96 -3.85 6.04 15.21
N ILE A 97 -3.89 7.10 14.43
CA ILE A 97 -2.90 7.38 13.38
C ILE A 97 -1.89 8.40 13.89
N THR A 98 -0.61 8.11 13.73
CA THR A 98 0.50 9.01 14.08
C THR A 98 1.41 9.25 12.89
N THR A 99 1.80 10.50 12.67
CA THR A 99 2.87 10.83 11.72
C THR A 99 4.22 10.48 12.29
N ILE A 100 5.00 9.70 11.54
CA ILE A 100 6.32 9.20 11.94
C ILE A 100 7.40 10.11 11.36
N MET A 101 7.26 10.49 10.09
CA MET A 101 8.11 11.47 9.44
C MET A 101 7.42 12.15 8.26
N ALA A 102 7.87 13.36 7.94
CA ALA A 102 7.54 14.04 6.69
C ALA A 102 8.53 13.63 5.60
N ILE A 103 8.05 13.52 4.36
CA ILE A 103 8.85 13.29 3.16
C ILE A 103 8.77 14.56 2.31
N SER A 104 9.92 15.21 2.12
CA SER A 104 10.02 16.46 1.38
C SER A 104 10.03 16.29 -0.13
N LYS A 105 10.34 15.09 -0.62
CA LYS A 105 10.42 14.75 -2.05
C LYS A 105 9.23 13.87 -2.49
N PRO A 106 8.88 13.87 -3.78
CA PRO A 106 7.88 12.96 -4.30
C PRO A 106 8.26 11.50 -4.04
N VAL A 107 7.30 10.70 -3.56
CA VAL A 107 7.47 9.26 -3.33
C VAL A 107 7.16 8.51 -4.62
N PHE A 108 7.83 7.39 -4.87
CA PHE A 108 7.53 6.49 -5.99
C PHE A 108 7.05 5.10 -5.48
N VAL A 109 7.13 4.05 -6.31
CA VAL A 109 6.68 2.70 -5.93
C VAL A 109 7.69 2.00 -5.02
N GLY A 110 7.17 1.21 -4.07
CA GLY A 110 7.98 0.38 -3.19
C GLY A 110 8.11 0.96 -1.79
N PHE A 111 7.61 0.18 -0.83
CA PHE A 111 7.61 0.48 0.59
C PHE A 111 7.72 -0.83 1.37
N THR A 112 8.63 -0.93 2.32
CA THR A 112 8.75 -2.11 3.18
C THR A 112 9.27 -1.75 4.56
N VAL A 113 8.97 -2.60 5.54
CA VAL A 113 9.36 -2.45 6.93
C VAL A 113 9.99 -3.78 7.38
N SER A 114 11.06 -3.70 8.18
CA SER A 114 11.66 -4.89 8.78
C SER A 114 10.67 -5.57 9.73
N SER A 115 10.81 -6.89 9.93
CA SER A 115 9.90 -7.66 10.80
C SER A 115 9.90 -7.17 12.26
N ASP A 116 11.01 -6.57 12.72
CA ASP A 116 11.12 -5.96 14.04
C ASP A 116 10.55 -4.53 14.12
N GLY A 117 10.08 -3.97 13.00
CA GLY A 117 9.49 -2.64 12.90
C GLY A 117 10.48 -1.47 13.06
N LYS A 118 11.79 -1.74 13.13
CA LYS A 118 12.81 -0.70 13.43
C LYS A 118 13.39 -0.02 12.20
N SER A 119 13.28 -0.65 11.04
CA SER A 119 13.80 -0.13 9.78
C SER A 119 12.70 -0.09 8.74
N LEU A 120 12.69 0.94 7.91
CA LEU A 120 11.79 1.05 6.77
C LEU A 120 12.55 1.52 5.55
N LEU A 121 12.17 1.02 4.37
CA LEU A 121 12.67 1.46 3.08
C LEU A 121 11.51 2.00 2.24
N TYR A 122 11.76 3.09 1.54
CA TYR A 122 10.84 3.69 0.57
C TYR A 122 11.65 4.27 -0.58
N THR A 123 11.01 4.42 -1.74
CA THR A 123 11.62 5.08 -2.90
C THR A 123 11.12 6.50 -3.05
N GLN A 124 12.01 7.39 -3.51
CA GLN A 124 11.67 8.78 -3.81
C GLN A 124 12.26 9.19 -5.15
N ILE A 125 11.64 10.19 -5.76
CA ILE A 125 12.14 10.82 -6.99
C ILE A 125 13.08 11.96 -6.57
N ASP A 126 14.38 11.75 -6.77
CA ASP A 126 15.40 12.77 -6.49
C ASP A 126 15.59 13.75 -7.64
N GLN A 127 15.39 13.28 -8.87
CA GLN A 127 15.46 14.09 -10.08
C GLN A 127 14.38 13.62 -11.04
N GLU A 128 13.59 14.57 -11.55
CA GLU A 128 12.60 14.35 -12.58
C GLU A 128 12.97 15.25 -13.75
N VAL A 129 13.28 14.65 -14.90
CA VAL A 129 13.65 15.36 -16.12
C VAL A 129 12.61 15.02 -17.18
N SER A 130 12.07 16.03 -17.83
CA SER A 130 11.10 15.88 -18.93
C SER A 130 11.62 16.61 -20.16
N ASP A 131 11.64 15.92 -21.30
CA ASP A 131 11.89 16.51 -22.61
C ASP A 131 10.60 16.49 -23.43
N LEU A 132 10.29 17.61 -24.10
CA LEU A 132 9.17 17.70 -25.03
C LEU A 132 9.72 17.79 -26.46
N MET A 133 9.36 16.83 -27.30
CA MET A 133 9.73 16.84 -28.72
C MET A 133 8.49 17.07 -29.59
N LEU A 134 8.58 18.03 -30.51
CA LEU A 134 7.62 18.22 -31.59
C LEU A 134 8.21 17.62 -32.87
N ILE A 135 7.55 16.63 -33.44
CA ILE A 135 7.91 16.09 -34.75
C ILE A 135 6.96 16.69 -35.78
N GLU A 136 7.51 17.52 -36.67
CA GLU A 136 6.79 18.00 -37.85
C GLU A 136 7.19 17.17 -39.07
N ARG A 137 6.22 16.92 -39.96
CA ARG A 137 6.36 16.15 -41.21
C ARG A 137 6.73 14.67 -41.02
N PHE A 138 5.91 13.95 -40.26
CA PHE A 138 5.84 12.48 -40.35
C PHE A 138 5.41 12.10 -41.77
N ARG A 139 6.18 11.24 -42.46
CA ARG A 139 5.78 10.63 -43.74
C ARG A 139 5.22 9.24 -43.50
#